data_AF-A0A5J4E3D8-F1
#
_entry.id   AF-A0A5J4E3D8-F1
#
_cell.length_a   1.000
_cell.length_b   1.000
_cell.length_c   1.000
_cell.angle_alpha   90.00
_cell.angle_beta   90.00
_cell.angle_gamma   90.00
#
_symmetry.space_group_name_H-M   'P 1'
#
loop_
_entity.id
_entity.type
_entity.pdbx_description
1 polymer ?
#
loop_
_entity_poly.entity_id
_entity_poly.type
_entity_poly.pdbx_seq_one_letter_code
_entity_poly.pdbx_strand_id
1 'polypeptide(L)'
;MRILRIDLPASLKSNNAQINLSSGAVREQFRREMDSLKDELSEIIRHRASAYFPSDYTVYVRISFLPETNGAKTIIWVDDPNVRWPAALFARRAWALSIPILSHIIKETFEERVQSVSMQIDDKKARITSFAPIRGWNDPVILTAGVLILSGFFWYLVNWFLQDGLSSLIGY
;
A
#
# COMPACT_ATOMS: atom_id res chain seq x y z
N MET A 1 -5.03 -6.95 12.15
CA MET A 1 -4.19 -5.78 11.83
C MET A 1 -3.56 -6.02 10.48
N ARG A 2 -3.90 -5.20 9.49
CA ARG A 2 -3.44 -5.43 8.12
C ARG A 2 -3.28 -4.11 7.39
N ILE A 3 -2.38 -3.31 7.93
CA ILE A 3 -2.04 -1.96 7.45
C ILE A 3 -1.89 -1.98 5.93
N LEU A 4 -2.75 -1.24 5.24
CA LEU A 4 -2.67 -0.98 3.83
C LEU A 4 -1.89 0.29 3.62
N ARG A 5 -0.90 0.26 2.75
CA ARG A 5 -0.12 1.42 2.36
C ARG A 5 -0.41 1.73 0.90
N ILE A 6 -0.94 2.91 0.65
CA ILE A 6 -1.26 3.46 -0.66
C ILE A 6 -0.22 4.54 -0.96
N ASP A 7 0.66 4.26 -1.91
CA ASP A 7 1.64 5.21 -2.43
C ASP A 7 1.03 5.93 -3.65
N LEU A 8 0.89 7.25 -3.55
CA LEU A 8 0.41 8.13 -4.61
C LEU A 8 1.55 9.05 -5.06
N PRO A 9 2.24 8.72 -6.17
CA PRO A 9 3.26 9.59 -6.72
C PRO A 9 2.62 10.79 -7.42
N ALA A 10 3.28 11.93 -7.32
CA ALA A 10 2.85 13.17 -7.93
C ALA A 10 4.05 13.97 -8.45
N SER A 11 3.75 14.93 -9.31
CA SER A 11 4.68 15.94 -9.79
C SER A 11 4.16 17.32 -9.45
N LEU A 12 5.04 18.20 -9.02
CA LEU A 12 4.72 19.58 -8.70
C LEU A 12 4.95 20.43 -9.97
N LYS A 13 3.95 21.24 -10.33
CA LYS A 13 4.06 22.21 -11.41
C LYS A 13 3.75 23.60 -10.89
N SER A 14 4.60 24.56 -11.22
CA SER A 14 4.30 25.97 -10.96
C SER A 14 3.06 26.36 -11.75
N ASN A 15 2.11 27.04 -11.09
CA ASN A 15 0.95 27.62 -11.76
C ASN A 15 1.32 28.91 -12.50
N ASN A 16 2.48 29.50 -12.18
CA ASN A 16 2.93 30.73 -12.77
C ASN A 16 4.04 30.44 -13.80
N ALA A 17 3.76 30.69 -15.08
CA ALA A 17 4.68 30.42 -16.19
C ALA A 17 6.01 31.19 -16.09
N GLN A 18 6.03 32.27 -15.31
CA GLN A 18 7.22 33.09 -15.05
C GLN A 18 8.10 32.55 -13.92
N ILE A 19 7.56 31.70 -13.04
CA ILE A 19 8.31 31.11 -11.92
C ILE A 19 8.91 29.79 -12.39
N ASN A 20 10.17 29.85 -12.79
CA ASN A 20 10.94 28.67 -13.12
C ASN A 20 11.47 28.02 -11.82
N LEU A 21 10.84 26.92 -11.40
CA LEU A 21 11.25 26.10 -10.24
C LEU A 21 12.68 25.53 -10.36
N SER A 22 13.34 25.74 -11.49
CA SER A 22 14.74 25.36 -11.73
C SER A 22 15.76 26.37 -11.19
N SER A 23 15.35 27.60 -10.82
CA SER A 23 16.26 28.57 -10.21
C SER A 23 16.58 28.19 -8.75
N GLY A 24 17.87 28.09 -8.41
CA GLY A 24 18.32 27.51 -7.13
C GLY A 24 17.79 28.22 -5.87
N ALA A 25 17.69 29.56 -5.90
CA ALA A 25 17.20 30.34 -4.76
C ALA A 25 15.69 30.18 -4.53
N VAL A 26 14.88 30.21 -5.60
CA VAL A 26 13.42 30.04 -5.52
C VAL A 26 13.08 28.61 -5.08
N ARG A 27 13.84 27.62 -5.55
CA ARG A 27 13.67 26.21 -5.16
C ARG A 27 13.92 25.98 -3.68
N GLU A 28 14.93 26.63 -3.10
CA GLU A 28 15.25 26.50 -1.68
C GLU A 28 14.23 27.23 -0.79
N GLN A 29 13.74 28.40 -1.21
CA GLN A 29 12.66 29.09 -0.49
C GLN A 29 11.36 28.28 -0.53
N PHE A 30 10.97 27.81 -1.72
CA PHE A 30 9.80 26.95 -1.90
C PHE A 30 9.92 25.64 -1.11
N ARG A 31 11.12 25.07 -1.03
CA ARG A 31 11.39 23.89 -0.21
C ARG A 31 11.10 24.14 1.26
N ARG A 32 11.60 25.24 1.84
CA ARG A 32 11.34 25.57 3.25
C ARG A 32 9.86 25.78 3.51
N GLU A 33 9.17 26.44 2.59
CA GLU A 33 7.73 26.64 2.66
C GLU A 33 6.97 25.30 2.64
N MET A 34 7.27 24.43 1.68
CA MET A 34 6.65 23.10 1.57
C MET A 34 6.98 22.19 2.75
N ASP A 35 8.21 22.20 3.25
CA ASP A 35 8.61 21.43 4.43
C ASP A 35 7.86 21.91 5.68
N SER A 36 7.63 23.22 5.80
CA SER A 36 6.86 23.79 6.91
C SER A 36 5.36 23.46 6.84
N LEU A 37 4.80 23.38 5.63
CA LEU A 37 3.38 23.06 5.40
C LEU A 37 3.09 21.56 5.38
N LYS A 38 4.12 20.71 5.29
CA LYS A 38 3.98 19.27 5.08
C LYS A 38 3.09 18.59 6.12
N ASP A 39 3.29 18.92 7.40
CA ASP A 39 2.58 18.29 8.50
C ASP A 39 1.14 18.78 8.58
N GLU A 40 0.90 20.07 8.33
CA GLU A 40 -0.44 20.64 8.21
C GLU A 40 -1.23 20.00 7.05
N LEU A 41 -0.63 19.96 5.86
CA LEU A 41 -1.24 19.32 4.68
C LEU A 41 -1.53 17.85 4.94
N SER A 42 -0.60 17.13 5.58
CA SER A 42 -0.80 15.72 5.91
C SER A 42 -2.00 15.55 6.84
N GLU A 43 -2.18 16.45 7.82
CA GLU A 43 -3.28 16.38 8.77
C GLU A 43 -4.63 16.75 8.15
N ILE A 44 -4.68 17.76 7.27
CA ILE A 44 -5.91 18.12 6.54
C ILE A 44 -6.32 16.98 5.61
N ILE A 45 -5.36 16.42 4.85
CA ILE A 45 -5.62 15.27 3.97
C ILE A 45 -6.09 14.08 4.81
N ARG A 46 -5.47 13.82 5.97
CA ARG A 46 -5.88 12.75 6.89
C ARG A 46 -7.33 12.94 7.32
N HIS A 47 -7.69 14.15 7.75
CA HIS A 47 -9.04 14.45 8.21
C HIS A 47 -10.07 14.27 7.09
N ARG A 48 -9.82 14.84 5.90
CA ARG A 48 -10.71 14.67 4.74
C ARG A 48 -10.81 13.21 4.31
N ALA A 49 -9.68 12.51 4.19
CA ALA A 49 -9.65 11.09 3.82
C ALA A 49 -10.41 10.22 4.81
N SER A 50 -10.32 10.50 6.13
CA SER A 50 -11.04 9.73 7.15
C SER A 50 -12.55 9.75 7.00
N ALA A 51 -13.13 10.80 6.39
CA ALA A 51 -14.57 10.87 6.12
C ALA A 51 -15.05 9.86 5.07
N TYR A 52 -14.14 9.35 4.23
CA TYR A 52 -14.45 8.35 3.19
C TYR A 52 -14.24 6.91 3.67
N PHE A 53 -13.72 6.72 4.88
CA PHE A 53 -13.54 5.41 5.49
C PHE A 53 -14.50 5.19 6.65
N PRO A 54 -14.85 3.94 6.95
CA PRO A 54 -15.64 3.63 8.13
C PRO A 54 -14.93 4.07 9.42
N SER A 55 -15.70 4.36 10.48
CA SER A 55 -15.19 4.98 11.71
C SER A 55 -14.22 4.11 12.52
N ASP A 56 -14.22 2.80 12.30
CA ASP A 56 -13.32 1.83 12.90
C ASP A 56 -11.92 1.81 12.23
N TYR A 57 -11.76 2.52 11.10
CA TYR A 57 -10.53 2.58 10.35
C TYR A 57 -9.66 3.71 10.85
N THR A 58 -8.36 3.44 10.97
CA THR A 58 -7.39 4.49 11.31
C THR A 58 -6.58 4.87 10.09
N VAL A 59 -6.62 6.15 9.72
CA VAL A 59 -5.90 6.69 8.56
C VAL A 59 -4.72 7.53 9.03
N TYR A 60 -3.56 7.28 8.43
CA TYR A 60 -2.35 8.06 8.59
C TYR A 60 -1.88 8.54 7.22
N VAL A 61 -1.40 9.78 7.14
CA VAL A 61 -0.92 10.38 5.89
C VAL A 61 0.48 10.91 6.11
N ARG A 62 1.36 10.69 5.13
CA ARG A 62 2.67 11.34 5.06
C ARG A 62 2.90 11.84 3.65
N ILE A 63 3.23 13.11 3.54
CA ILE A 63 3.72 13.70 2.31
C ILE A 63 5.25 13.69 2.33
N SER A 64 5.87 13.52 1.18
CA SER A 64 7.31 13.62 0.99
C SER A 64 7.57 14.34 -0.34
N PHE A 65 8.31 15.44 -0.27
CA PHE A 65 8.71 16.20 -1.45
C PHE A 65 10.09 15.71 -1.92
N LEU A 66 10.20 15.46 -3.22
CA LEU A 66 11.41 15.00 -3.90
C LEU A 66 11.94 16.20 -4.72
N PRO A 67 12.71 17.11 -4.10
CA PRO A 67 13.06 18.37 -4.72
C PRO A 67 13.84 18.16 -6.01
N GLU A 68 14.74 17.17 -6.06
CA GLU A 68 15.60 16.87 -7.21
C GLU A 68 14.83 16.66 -8.51
N THR A 69 13.66 16.03 -8.43
CA THR A 69 12.84 15.63 -9.59
C THR A 69 11.55 16.43 -9.71
N ASN A 70 11.36 17.51 -8.92
CA ASN A 70 10.07 18.19 -8.74
C ASN A 70 8.94 17.19 -8.42
N GLY A 71 9.30 16.07 -7.78
CA GLY A 71 8.39 15.01 -7.42
C GLY A 71 7.76 15.29 -6.06
N ALA A 72 6.60 14.72 -5.85
CA ALA A 72 6.02 14.57 -4.53
C ALA A 72 5.48 13.14 -4.40
N LYS A 73 5.39 12.66 -3.17
CA LYS A 73 4.82 11.36 -2.88
C LYS A 73 3.94 11.50 -1.64
N THR A 74 2.68 11.15 -1.79
CA THR A 74 1.77 11.01 -0.65
C THR A 74 1.62 9.54 -0.34
N ILE A 75 1.86 9.18 0.91
CA ILE A 75 1.71 7.84 1.42
C ILE A 75 0.57 7.85 2.41
N ILE A 76 -0.44 7.03 2.16
CA ILE A 76 -1.60 6.88 3.03
C ILE A 76 -1.54 5.47 3.61
N TRP A 77 -1.46 5.38 4.93
CA TRP A 77 -1.65 4.12 5.64
C TRP A 77 -3.06 4.05 6.20
N VAL A 78 -3.72 2.92 5.97
CA VAL A 78 -5.05 2.65 6.50
C VAL A 78 -4.96 1.35 7.31
N ASP A 79 -5.26 1.42 8.59
CA ASP A 79 -5.45 0.23 9.41
C ASP A 79 -6.92 -0.21 9.32
N ASP A 80 -7.12 -1.40 8.75
CA ASP A 80 -8.40 -2.07 8.61
C ASP A 80 -8.48 -3.20 9.65
N PRO A 81 -9.36 -3.08 10.67
CA PRO A 81 -9.49 -4.10 11.71
C PRO A 81 -10.19 -5.37 11.21
N ASN A 82 -10.99 -5.29 10.15
CA ASN A 82 -11.87 -6.35 9.66
C ASN A 82 -11.19 -7.27 8.66
N VAL A 83 -10.17 -6.79 7.94
CA VAL A 83 -9.48 -7.57 6.91
C VAL A 83 -8.44 -8.52 7.51
N ARG A 84 -8.72 -9.82 7.45
CA ARG A 84 -7.83 -10.92 7.87
C ARG A 84 -7.11 -11.59 6.69
N TRP A 85 -6.05 -12.35 6.95
CA TRP A 85 -5.41 -13.25 5.97
C TRP A 85 -6.34 -14.42 5.65
N PRO A 86 -6.60 -14.78 4.37
CA PRO A 86 -6.02 -14.27 3.11
C PRO A 86 -6.77 -13.10 2.45
N ALA A 87 -7.92 -12.67 2.97
CA ALA A 87 -8.82 -11.68 2.37
C ALA A 87 -8.15 -10.35 1.93
N ALA A 88 -7.09 -9.86 2.59
CA ALA A 88 -6.38 -8.65 2.14
C ALA A 88 -5.74 -8.75 0.75
N LEU A 89 -5.41 -9.95 0.27
CA LEU A 89 -4.90 -10.11 -1.10
C LEU A 89 -5.96 -9.68 -2.12
N PHE A 90 -7.21 -10.03 -1.87
CA PHE A 90 -8.35 -9.60 -2.67
C PHE A 90 -8.75 -8.16 -2.35
N ALA A 91 -8.65 -7.75 -1.08
CA ALA A 91 -8.93 -6.38 -0.68
C ALA A 91 -8.06 -5.39 -1.48
N ARG A 92 -6.79 -5.70 -1.75
CA ARG A 92 -5.90 -4.85 -2.55
C ARG A 92 -6.54 -4.33 -3.85
N ARG A 93 -7.34 -5.15 -4.55
CA ARG A 93 -8.05 -4.75 -5.76
C ARG A 93 -9.25 -3.84 -5.45
N ALA A 94 -10.01 -4.15 -4.41
CA ALA A 94 -11.12 -3.29 -3.98
C ALA A 94 -10.61 -1.90 -3.56
N TRP A 95 -9.49 -1.84 -2.84
CA TRP A 95 -8.83 -0.59 -2.45
C TRP A 95 -8.27 0.21 -3.63
N ALA A 96 -8.04 -0.41 -4.79
CA ALA A 96 -7.66 0.35 -5.99
C ALA A 96 -8.77 1.32 -6.42
N LEU A 97 -10.03 1.03 -6.07
CA LEU A 97 -11.16 1.91 -6.37
C LEU A 97 -11.15 3.19 -5.53
N SER A 98 -10.44 3.22 -4.39
CA SER A 98 -10.32 4.45 -3.58
C SER A 98 -9.24 5.39 -4.09
N ILE A 99 -8.36 4.96 -5.02
CA ILE A 99 -7.27 5.78 -5.55
C ILE A 99 -7.76 7.11 -6.14
N PRO A 100 -8.79 7.15 -7.01
CA PRO A 100 -9.26 8.41 -7.59
C PRO A 100 -9.80 9.39 -6.54
N ILE A 101 -10.49 8.87 -5.52
CA ILE A 101 -11.04 9.68 -4.42
C ILE A 101 -9.89 10.30 -3.61
N LEU A 102 -8.92 9.48 -3.22
CA LEU A 102 -7.75 9.97 -2.47
C LEU A 102 -6.92 10.97 -3.29
N SER A 103 -6.78 10.73 -4.60
CA SER A 103 -6.14 11.65 -5.54
C SER A 103 -6.86 12.99 -5.58
N HIS A 104 -8.19 12.98 -5.66
CA HIS A 104 -8.99 14.20 -5.66
C HIS A 104 -8.84 15.00 -4.37
N ILE A 105 -8.95 14.35 -3.21
CA ILE A 105 -8.78 15.01 -1.89
C ILE A 105 -7.42 15.68 -1.78
N ILE A 106 -6.35 14.99 -2.21
CA ILE A 106 -4.99 15.54 -2.15
C ILE A 106 -4.88 16.75 -3.07
N LYS A 107 -5.37 16.66 -4.32
CA LYS A 107 -5.35 17.78 -5.29
C LYS A 107 -6.08 18.99 -4.74
N GLU A 108 -7.31 18.81 -4.29
CA GLU A 108 -8.15 19.89 -3.74
C GLU A 108 -7.50 20.54 -2.51
N THR A 109 -6.98 19.72 -1.58
CA THR A 109 -6.28 20.25 -0.40
C THR A 109 -5.05 21.05 -0.78
N PHE A 110 -4.31 20.62 -1.80
CA PHE A 110 -3.12 21.32 -2.28
C PHE A 110 -3.51 22.63 -2.98
N GLU A 111 -4.55 22.65 -3.80
CA GLU A 111 -5.03 23.85 -4.50
C GLU A 111 -5.57 24.90 -3.53
N GLU A 112 -6.26 24.48 -2.46
CA GLU A 112 -6.77 25.39 -1.43
C GLU A 112 -5.65 26.02 -0.58
N ARG A 113 -4.60 25.26 -0.25
CA ARG A 113 -3.54 25.71 0.66
C ARG A 113 -2.31 26.27 -0.05
N VAL A 114 -2.01 25.81 -1.25
CA VAL A 114 -0.81 26.17 -2.02
C VAL A 114 -1.22 26.71 -3.38
N GLN A 115 -1.53 28.00 -3.44
CA GLN A 115 -2.00 28.66 -4.67
C GLN A 115 -0.91 28.75 -5.76
N SER A 116 0.37 28.73 -5.36
CA SER A 116 1.52 28.91 -6.24
C SER A 116 1.87 27.68 -7.08
N VAL A 117 1.46 26.48 -6.65
CA VAL A 117 1.89 25.19 -7.24
C VAL A 117 0.73 24.21 -7.32
N SER A 118 0.52 23.64 -8.50
CA SER A 118 -0.40 22.53 -8.70
C SER A 118 0.29 21.18 -8.51
N MET A 119 -0.43 20.25 -7.87
CA MET A 119 0.02 18.88 -7.66
C MET A 119 -0.64 17.96 -8.69
N GLN A 120 0.13 17.46 -9.65
CA GLN A 120 -0.34 16.48 -10.63
C GLN A 120 -0.05 15.07 -10.13
N ILE A 121 -1.08 14.40 -9.62
CA ILE A 121 -1.01 13.01 -9.14
C ILE A 121 -1.11 12.06 -10.33
N ASP A 122 -0.21 11.07 -10.36
CA ASP A 122 -0.19 10.02 -11.37
C ASP A 122 -0.87 8.77 -10.81
N ASP A 123 -2.20 8.72 -10.95
CA ASP A 123 -3.04 7.63 -10.45
C ASP A 123 -2.66 6.26 -11.05
N LYS A 124 -2.12 6.25 -12.28
CA LYS A 124 -1.69 5.01 -12.96
C LYS A 124 -0.44 4.40 -12.33
N LYS A 125 0.39 5.22 -11.70
CA LYS A 125 1.59 4.78 -10.96
C LYS A 125 1.35 4.53 -9.48
N ALA A 126 0.11 4.70 -9.01
CA ALA A 126 -0.25 4.42 -7.63
C ALA A 126 0.04 2.95 -7.27
N ARG A 127 0.60 2.73 -6.07
CA ARG A 127 0.91 1.39 -5.58
C ARG A 127 0.23 1.15 -4.25
N ILE A 128 -0.62 0.13 -4.22
CA ILE A 128 -1.19 -0.37 -2.96
C ILE A 128 -0.34 -1.54 -2.50
N THR A 129 0.05 -1.54 -1.23
CA THR A 129 0.77 -2.64 -0.57
C THR A 129 0.02 -3.01 0.69
N SER A 130 -0.14 -4.31 0.94
CA SER A 130 -0.79 -4.80 2.16
C SER A 130 0.27 -5.42 3.05
N PHE A 131 0.41 -4.90 4.26
CA PHE A 131 1.26 -5.49 5.28
C PHE A 131 0.39 -6.43 6.10
N ALA A 132 0.55 -7.73 5.85
CA ALA A 132 0.05 -8.76 6.74
C ALA A 132 1.15 -9.12 7.75
N PRO A 133 0.84 -9.25 9.06
CA PRO A 133 1.78 -9.85 9.98
C PRO A 133 2.12 -11.26 9.47
N ILE A 134 3.41 -11.57 9.39
CA ILE A 134 3.90 -12.90 9.04
C ILE A 134 3.52 -13.82 10.20
N ARG A 135 2.36 -14.45 10.11
CA ARG A 135 2.09 -15.64 10.93
C ARG A 135 2.94 -16.73 10.27
N GLY A 136 4.00 -17.14 10.94
CA GLY A 136 4.91 -18.18 10.45
C GLY A 136 4.22 -19.55 10.41
N TRP A 137 4.78 -20.55 11.07
CA TRP A 137 4.29 -21.94 11.03
C TRP A 137 2.84 -22.16 11.52
N ASN A 138 2.23 -21.18 12.19
CA ASN A 138 0.85 -21.26 12.68
C ASN A 138 -0.19 -20.67 11.70
N ASP A 139 0.20 -20.30 10.48
CA ASP A 139 -0.77 -19.88 9.46
C ASP A 139 -1.62 -21.09 9.03
N PRO A 140 -2.96 -21.00 9.08
CA PRO A 140 -3.83 -22.12 8.73
C PRO A 140 -3.63 -22.63 7.31
N VAL A 141 -3.22 -21.80 6.34
CA VAL A 141 -2.92 -22.28 4.98
C VAL A 141 -1.57 -22.97 4.91
N ILE A 142 -0.56 -22.49 5.63
CA ILE A 142 0.73 -23.19 5.73
C ILE A 142 0.54 -24.55 6.39
N LEU A 143 -0.24 -24.61 7.47
CA LEU A 143 -0.60 -25.86 8.15
C LEU A 143 -1.38 -26.79 7.22
N THR A 144 -2.38 -26.28 6.48
CA THR A 144 -3.17 -27.10 5.55
C THR A 144 -2.30 -27.66 4.42
N ALA A 145 -1.43 -26.83 3.82
CA ALA A 145 -0.49 -27.27 2.80
C ALA A 145 0.49 -28.31 3.35
N GLY A 146 1.02 -28.10 4.56
CA GLY A 146 1.90 -29.03 5.24
C GLY A 146 1.22 -30.38 5.51
N VAL A 147 -0.01 -30.36 6.02
CA VAL A 147 -0.81 -31.57 6.26
C VAL A 147 -1.12 -32.31 4.95
N LEU A 148 -1.46 -31.59 3.87
CA LEU A 148 -1.71 -32.21 2.56
C LEU A 148 -0.45 -32.87 1.99
N ILE A 149 0.71 -32.21 2.08
CA ILE A 149 1.98 -32.75 1.62
C ILE A 149 2.36 -33.98 2.45
N LEU A 150 2.30 -33.88 3.78
CA LEU A 150 2.65 -34.99 4.67
C LEU A 150 1.69 -36.17 4.52
N SER A 151 0.39 -35.91 4.41
CA SER A 151 -0.62 -36.94 4.20
C SER A 151 -0.46 -37.59 2.82
N GLY A 152 -0.18 -36.80 1.78
CA GLY A 152 0.09 -37.32 0.43
C GLY A 152 1.35 -38.18 0.40
N PHE A 153 2.43 -37.73 1.05
CA PHE A 153 3.67 -38.48 1.17
C PHE A 153 3.51 -39.76 1.98
N PHE A 154 2.76 -39.71 3.08
CA PHE A 154 2.42 -40.89 3.87
C PHE A 154 1.69 -41.93 3.02
N TRP A 155 0.62 -41.53 2.31
CA TRP A 155 -0.12 -42.46 1.45
C TRP A 155 0.71 -42.98 0.28
N TYR A 156 1.59 -42.15 -0.28
CA TYR A 156 2.53 -42.58 -1.31
C TYR A 156 3.48 -43.67 -0.80
N LEU A 157 4.10 -43.46 0.38
CA LEU A 157 4.98 -44.45 1.01
C LEU A 157 4.25 -45.74 1.38
N VAL A 158 3.05 -45.63 1.96
CA VAL A 158 2.23 -46.80 2.31
C VAL A 158 1.84 -47.57 1.07
N ASN A 159 1.40 -46.90 0.01
CA ASN A 159 1.01 -47.58 -1.22
C ASN A 159 2.21 -48.25 -1.91
N TRP A 160 3.38 -47.59 -1.92
CA TRP A 160 4.63 -48.19 -2.38
C TRP A 160 5.00 -49.44 -1.56
N PHE A 161 4.93 -49.37 -0.24
CA PHE A 161 5.21 -50.50 0.65
C PHE A 161 4.21 -51.66 0.47
N LEU A 162 2.92 -51.35 0.30
CA LEU A 162 1.88 -52.36 0.06
C LEU A 162 2.01 -53.01 -1.33
N GLN A 163 2.44 -52.27 -2.36
CA GLN A 163 2.60 -52.79 -3.72
C GLN A 163 3.92 -53.54 -3.93
N ASP A 164 5.05 -52.99 -3.50
CA ASP A 164 6.39 -53.55 -3.76
C ASP A 164 6.97 -54.31 -2.56
N GLY A 165 6.67 -53.86 -1.33
CA GLY A 165 7.17 -54.48 -0.11
C GLY A 165 6.41 -55.75 0.28
N LEU A 166 5.10 -55.77 0.07
CA LEU A 166 4.24 -56.91 0.41
C LEU A 166 4.27 -58.01 -0.67
N SER A 167 4.43 -57.65 -1.94
CA SER A 167 4.64 -58.62 -3.04
C SER A 167 5.98 -59.35 -2.91
N SER A 168 7.04 -58.64 -2.50
CA SER A 168 8.35 -59.25 -2.23
C SER A 168 8.43 -60.07 -0.93
N LEU A 169 7.57 -59.77 0.07
CA LEU A 169 7.48 -60.54 1.32
C LEU A 169 6.54 -61.76 1.25
N ILE A 170 5.49 -61.72 0.42
CA ILE A 170 4.53 -62.84 0.28
C ILE A 170 4.96 -63.87 -0.76
N GLY A 171 5.91 -63.55 -1.66
CA GLY A 171 6.57 -64.55 -2.50
C GLY A 171 5.60 -65.32 -3.40
N TYR A 172 5.36 -64.74 -4.58
CA TYR A 172 5.16 -65.50 -5.82
C TYR A 172 6.12 -64.98 -6.87
#